data_AF-A0A7C9DW34-F1
#
_entry.id   AF-A0A7C9DW34-F1
#
_cell.length_a   1.000
_cell.length_b   1.000
_cell.length_c   1.000
_cell.angle_alpha   90.00
_cell.angle_beta   90.00
_cell.angle_gamma   90.00
#
_symmetry.space_group_name_H-M   'P 1'
#
loop_
_entity.id
_entity.type
_entity.pdbx_description
1 polymer ?
#
loop_
_entity_poly.entity_id
_entity_poly.type
_entity_poly.pdbx_seq_one_letter_code
_entity_poly.pdbx_strand_id
1 'polypeptide(L)'
;QGAVVKVTCKVGEKKIVAYGTTKINGKFSIEVEGFEYGKDGAEACKAKLHNAPKDSPCNIPIDYHEGKTGDVLELRSEDDHEVVLYAKPFAFAPESPYEECHHKHEAKSPLYHYNSPPPPAPTYYYKSPPPTYYYKSPPPPKPVSYFNPPPPHA
;
A
#
# COMPACT_ATOMS: atom_id res chain seq x y z
N GLN A 1 -21.83 -5.70 -11.52
CA GLN A 1 -21.05 -5.59 -12.78
C GLN A 1 -21.37 -4.24 -13.41
N GLY A 2 -20.46 -3.63 -14.16
CA GLY A 2 -20.76 -2.45 -14.98
C GLY A 2 -20.35 -1.10 -14.40
N ALA A 3 -19.80 -1.04 -13.18
CA ALA A 3 -19.16 0.17 -12.67
C ALA A 3 -17.89 0.47 -13.48
N VAL A 4 -17.58 1.74 -13.69
CA VAL A 4 -16.35 2.19 -14.37
C VAL A 4 -15.36 2.71 -13.32
N VAL A 5 -14.13 2.22 -13.39
CA VAL A 5 -12.99 2.67 -12.60
C VAL A 5 -12.03 3.44 -13.50
N LYS A 6 -11.48 4.54 -13.00
CA LYS A 6 -10.45 5.34 -13.65
C LYS A 6 -9.13 5.15 -12.93
N VAL A 7 -8.10 4.77 -13.67
CA VAL A 7 -6.71 4.78 -13.21
C VAL A 7 -6.02 6.00 -13.79
N THR A 8 -5.20 6.68 -13.00
CA THR A 8 -4.36 7.78 -13.45
C THR A 8 -2.97 7.62 -12.88
N CYS A 9 -1.97 7.53 -13.75
CA CYS A 9 -0.57 7.42 -13.38
C CYS A 9 0.18 8.70 -13.79
N LYS A 10 0.98 9.25 -12.88
CA LYS A 10 1.83 10.41 -13.15
C LYS A 10 3.22 9.92 -13.57
N VAL A 11 3.66 10.32 -14.76
CA VAL A 11 4.97 9.95 -15.31
C VAL A 11 5.69 11.26 -15.66
N GLY A 12 6.60 11.68 -14.78
CA GLY A 12 7.15 13.04 -14.83
C GLY A 12 6.05 14.11 -14.82
N GLU A 13 6.01 14.94 -15.86
CA GLU A 13 4.97 15.98 -16.03
C GLU A 13 3.69 15.48 -16.73
N LYS A 14 3.74 14.27 -17.31
CA LYS A 14 2.62 13.69 -18.06
C LYS A 14 1.69 12.89 -17.14
N LYS A 15 0.44 12.74 -17.58
CA LYS A 15 -0.56 11.89 -16.93
C LYS A 15 -1.07 10.86 -17.93
N ILE A 16 -0.91 9.59 -17.58
CA ILE A 16 -1.53 8.47 -18.28
C ILE A 16 -2.88 8.22 -17.62
N VAL A 17 -3.91 7.97 -18.42
CA VAL A 17 -5.26 7.71 -17.92
C VAL A 17 -5.80 6.45 -18.60
N ALA A 18 -6.24 5.50 -17.80
CA ALA A 18 -6.90 4.28 -18.27
C ALA A 18 -8.27 4.13 -17.60
N TYR A 19 -9.21 3.51 -18.31
CA TYR A 19 -10.55 3.24 -17.83
C TYR A 19 -10.85 1.76 -17.95
N GLY A 20 -11.56 1.22 -16.97
CA GLY A 20 -12.02 -0.16 -17.01
C GLY A 20 -13.41 -0.32 -16.45
N THR A 21 -14.14 -1.28 -17.01
CA THR A 21 -15.46 -1.66 -16.52
C THR A 21 -15.35 -2.92 -15.67
N THR A 22 -15.95 -2.88 -14.49
CA THR A 22 -16.04 -4.04 -13.60
C THR A 22 -16.85 -5.15 -14.26
N LYS A 23 -16.36 -6.38 -14.13
CA LYS A 23 -17.01 -7.63 -14.55
C LYS A 23 -17.96 -8.13 -13.44
N ILE A 24 -18.38 -9.39 -13.54
CA ILE A 24 -19.15 -10.07 -12.50
C ILE A 24 -18.46 -9.94 -11.13
N ASN A 25 -19.26 -9.80 -10.07
CA ASN A 25 -18.80 -9.57 -8.69
C ASN A 25 -17.93 -8.32 -8.48
N GLY A 26 -18.01 -7.33 -9.37
CA GLY A 26 -17.31 -6.05 -9.20
C GLY A 26 -15.80 -6.13 -9.47
N LYS A 27 -15.28 -7.28 -9.92
CA LYS A 27 -13.86 -7.44 -10.25
C LYS A 27 -13.49 -6.62 -11.47
N PHE A 28 -12.30 -6.01 -11.48
CA PHE A 28 -11.76 -5.34 -12.65
C PHE A 28 -10.28 -5.65 -12.82
N SER A 29 -9.79 -5.50 -14.05
CA SER A 29 -8.40 -5.56 -14.45
C SER A 29 -8.27 -4.58 -15.62
N ILE A 30 -7.27 -3.71 -15.55
CA ILE A 30 -7.08 -2.57 -16.46
C ILE A 30 -5.64 -2.58 -16.88
N GLU A 31 -5.40 -2.69 -18.18
CA GLU A 31 -4.08 -2.48 -18.76
C GLU A 31 -3.81 -0.97 -18.83
N VAL A 32 -2.63 -0.56 -18.36
CA VAL A 32 -2.21 0.85 -18.35
C VAL A 32 -1.11 1.02 -19.39
N GLU A 33 -1.52 1.20 -20.64
CA GLU A 33 -0.59 1.36 -21.75
C GLU A 33 0.38 2.54 -21.54
N GLY A 34 1.66 2.30 -21.80
CA GLY A 34 2.71 3.32 -21.71
C GLY A 34 3.19 3.65 -20.30
N PHE A 35 2.72 2.95 -19.27
CA PHE A 35 3.23 3.06 -17.90
C PHE A 35 4.37 2.06 -17.68
N GLU A 36 5.51 2.53 -17.15
CA GLU A 36 6.68 1.69 -16.86
C GLU A 36 6.91 1.58 -15.35
N TYR A 37 6.48 0.47 -14.75
CA TYR A 37 6.58 0.25 -13.31
C TYR A 37 8.00 0.43 -12.75
N GLY A 38 9.03 -0.12 -13.42
CA GLY A 38 10.42 -0.04 -12.94
C GLY A 38 10.98 1.40 -12.88
N LYS A 39 10.35 2.37 -13.55
CA LYS A 39 10.75 3.78 -13.50
C LYS A 39 9.95 4.58 -12.48
N ASP A 40 8.63 4.39 -12.47
CA ASP A 40 7.71 5.28 -11.74
C ASP A 40 7.17 4.67 -10.44
N GLY A 41 7.20 3.35 -10.28
CA GLY A 41 6.69 2.63 -9.12
C GLY A 41 5.16 2.65 -8.97
N ALA A 42 4.62 1.82 -8.08
CA ALA A 42 3.16 1.70 -7.89
C ALA A 42 2.51 3.01 -7.42
N GLU A 43 3.24 3.79 -6.61
CA GLU A 43 2.77 5.03 -5.99
C GLU A 43 2.45 6.16 -6.98
N ALA A 44 2.99 6.07 -8.20
CA ALA A 44 2.68 6.99 -9.29
C ALA A 44 1.22 6.87 -9.77
N CYS A 45 0.58 5.73 -9.53
CA CYS A 45 -0.76 5.41 -9.98
C CYS A 45 -1.81 5.53 -8.87
N LYS A 46 -2.95 6.12 -9.23
CA LYS A 46 -4.15 6.16 -8.39
C LYS A 46 -5.36 5.60 -9.13
N ALA A 47 -6.19 4.81 -8.45
CA ALA A 47 -7.48 4.36 -8.95
C ALA A 47 -8.64 5.00 -8.19
N LYS A 48 -9.71 5.34 -8.92
CA LYS A 48 -10.94 5.84 -8.32
C LYS A 48 -12.18 5.45 -9.12
N LEU A 49 -13.32 5.54 -8.45
CA LEU A 49 -14.63 5.45 -9.07
C LEU A 49 -14.79 6.53 -10.15
N HIS A 50 -15.31 6.12 -11.30
CA HIS A 50 -15.66 7.02 -12.39
C HIS A 50 -17.17 7.09 -12.59
N ASN A 51 -17.80 5.96 -12.90
CA ASN A 51 -19.25 5.87 -13.11
C ASN A 51 -19.83 4.66 -12.37
N ALA A 52 -21.02 4.82 -11.80
CA ALA A 52 -21.79 3.73 -11.24
C ALA A 52 -22.27 2.77 -12.35
N PRO A 53 -22.61 1.51 -12.01
CA PRO A 53 -23.31 0.65 -12.96
C PRO A 53 -24.62 1.30 -13.41
N LYS A 54 -24.94 1.15 -14.69
CA LYS A 54 -26.20 1.64 -15.25
C LYS A 54 -27.38 1.03 -14.50
N ASP A 55 -28.38 1.85 -14.19
CA ASP A 55 -29.64 1.45 -13.55
C ASP A 55 -29.48 0.83 -12.14
N SER A 56 -28.30 0.93 -11.55
CA SER A 56 -28.05 0.47 -10.17
C SER A 56 -28.67 1.43 -9.16
N PRO A 57 -29.40 0.93 -8.14
CA PRO A 57 -29.85 1.77 -7.03
C PRO A 57 -28.67 2.30 -6.19
N CYS A 58 -27.52 1.62 -6.23
CA CYS A 58 -26.25 2.12 -5.69
C CYS A 58 -25.53 2.95 -6.75
N ASN A 59 -25.68 4.27 -6.71
CA ASN A 59 -25.12 5.21 -7.69
C ASN A 59 -24.31 6.36 -7.08
N ILE A 60 -24.28 6.51 -5.75
CA ILE A 60 -23.54 7.58 -5.07
C ILE A 60 -22.12 7.10 -4.76
N PRO A 61 -21.06 7.70 -5.34
CA PRO A 61 -19.70 7.30 -5.01
C PRO A 61 -19.37 7.67 -3.56
N ILE A 62 -18.91 6.70 -2.77
CA ILE A 62 -18.42 6.94 -1.41
C ILE A 62 -16.90 6.86 -1.37
N ASP A 63 -16.30 7.57 -0.42
CA ASP A 63 -14.84 7.61 -0.27
C ASP A 63 -14.31 6.46 0.62
N TYR A 64 -14.94 5.29 0.50
CA TYR A 64 -14.45 4.07 1.12
C TYR A 64 -13.17 3.63 0.40
N HIS A 65 -12.09 3.43 1.16
CA HIS A 65 -10.72 3.22 0.63
C HIS A 65 -10.33 4.25 -0.42
N GLU A 66 -10.60 5.53 -0.16
CA GLU A 66 -10.28 6.63 -1.10
C GLU A 66 -10.94 6.45 -2.48
N GLY A 67 -12.03 5.68 -2.58
CA GLY A 67 -12.66 5.37 -3.86
C GLY A 67 -13.16 6.60 -4.63
N LYS A 68 -13.41 7.73 -3.96
CA LYS A 68 -13.85 8.99 -4.60
C LYS A 68 -12.65 9.90 -4.90
N THR A 69 -11.69 9.98 -3.99
CA THR A 69 -10.53 10.88 -4.07
C THR A 69 -9.38 10.29 -4.88
N GLY A 70 -9.08 9.01 -4.68
CA GLY A 70 -8.18 8.17 -5.47
C GLY A 70 -7.14 7.44 -4.63
N ASP A 71 -7.38 6.13 -4.46
CA ASP A 71 -6.49 5.17 -3.78
C ASP A 71 -5.18 5.00 -4.53
N VAL A 72 -4.08 5.06 -3.81
CA VAL A 72 -2.75 4.77 -4.35
C VAL A 72 -2.62 3.27 -4.56
N LEU A 73 -2.16 2.86 -5.74
CA LEU A 73 -2.02 1.44 -6.03
C LEU A 73 -0.85 0.81 -5.27
N GLU A 74 -1.03 -0.44 -4.88
CA GLU A 74 -0.01 -1.23 -4.17
C GLU A 74 0.53 -2.32 -5.10
N LEU A 75 1.83 -2.65 -4.99
CA LEU A 75 2.38 -3.79 -5.70
C LEU A 75 1.77 -5.08 -5.12
N ARG A 76 1.20 -5.92 -5.99
CA ARG A 76 0.69 -7.24 -5.60
C ARG A 76 1.59 -8.36 -6.05
N SER A 77 2.07 -8.31 -7.28
CA SER A 77 3.01 -9.29 -7.83
C SER A 77 3.84 -8.68 -8.94
N GLU A 78 5.05 -9.18 -9.09
CA GLU A 78 6.02 -8.81 -10.12
C GLU A 78 6.76 -10.09 -10.53
N ASP A 79 6.73 -10.39 -11.82
CA ASP A 79 7.57 -11.42 -12.45
C ASP A 79 8.15 -10.87 -13.76
N ASP A 80 8.93 -11.69 -14.47
CA ASP A 80 9.65 -11.27 -15.68
C ASP A 80 8.74 -10.82 -16.84
N HIS A 81 7.42 -11.09 -16.77
CA HIS A 81 6.46 -10.81 -17.84
C HIS A 81 5.36 -9.84 -17.40
N GLU A 82 4.93 -9.90 -16.14
CA GLU A 82 3.77 -9.15 -15.66
C GLU A 82 4.03 -8.49 -14.29
N VAL A 83 3.65 -7.21 -14.20
CA VAL A 83 3.51 -6.51 -12.93
C VAL A 83 2.04 -6.25 -12.68
N VAL A 84 1.53 -6.74 -11.55
CA VAL A 84 0.14 -6.53 -11.14
C VAL A 84 0.12 -5.55 -9.98
N LEU A 85 -0.50 -4.40 -10.23
CA LEU A 85 -0.84 -3.42 -9.21
C LEU A 85 -2.26 -3.66 -8.71
N TYR A 86 -2.46 -3.53 -7.40
CA TYR A 86 -3.71 -3.77 -6.72
C TYR A 86 -4.29 -2.47 -6.16
N ALA A 87 -5.59 -2.30 -6.37
CA ALA A 87 -6.40 -1.27 -5.74
C ALA A 87 -7.24 -1.90 -4.64
N LYS A 88 -7.43 -1.19 -3.54
CA LYS A 88 -8.40 -1.61 -2.52
C LYS A 88 -9.84 -1.57 -3.08
N PRO A 89 -10.79 -2.26 -2.44
CA PRO A 89 -12.17 -2.27 -2.90
C PRO A 89 -12.81 -0.87 -2.84
N PHE A 90 -13.55 -0.49 -3.87
CA PHE A 90 -14.34 0.75 -3.87
C PHE A 90 -15.84 0.45 -3.83
N ALA A 91 -16.66 1.43 -3.47
CA ALA A 91 -18.10 1.22 -3.34
C ALA A 91 -18.93 2.43 -3.80
N PHE A 92 -20.11 2.12 -4.33
CA PHE A 92 -21.21 3.08 -4.47
C PHE A 92 -22.26 2.78 -3.40
N ALA A 93 -22.81 3.81 -2.80
CA ALA A 93 -23.93 3.73 -1.88
C ALA A 93 -25.27 4.02 -2.60
N PRO A 94 -26.39 3.51 -2.07
CA PRO A 94 -27.71 3.98 -2.46
C PRO A 94 -28.03 5.36 -1.87
N GLU A 95 -29.05 6.03 -2.42
CA GLU A 95 -29.57 7.30 -1.88
C GLU A 95 -30.12 7.15 -0.45
N SER A 96 -30.81 6.04 -0.19
CA SER A 96 -31.35 5.69 1.13
C SER A 96 -30.73 4.39 1.63
N PRO A 97 -30.43 4.25 2.93
CA PRO A 97 -30.05 2.97 3.52
C PRO A 97 -31.09 1.89 3.20
N TYR A 98 -30.65 0.64 3.10
CA TYR A 98 -31.57 -0.48 2.98
C TYR A 98 -32.34 -0.68 4.29
N GLU A 99 -33.59 -1.12 4.22
CA GLU A 99 -34.44 -1.38 5.40
C GLU A 99 -33.78 -2.32 6.41
N GLU A 100 -33.03 -3.30 5.93
CA GLU A 100 -32.20 -4.21 6.72
C GLU A 100 -31.15 -3.50 7.58
N CYS A 101 -30.66 -2.33 7.16
CA CYS A 101 -29.77 -1.47 7.97
C CYS A 101 -30.51 -0.68 9.04
N HIS A 102 -31.83 -0.46 8.89
CA HIS A 102 -32.66 0.22 9.89
C HIS A 102 -33.09 -0.69 11.04
N HIS A 103 -33.01 -2.01 10.85
CA HIS A 103 -33.00 -2.94 11.96
C HIS A 103 -31.71 -2.73 12.74
N LYS A 104 -31.76 -1.85 13.75
CA LYS A 104 -30.79 -1.88 14.85
C LYS A 104 -30.72 -3.34 15.27
N HIS A 105 -29.60 -4.00 15.00
CA HIS A 105 -29.19 -5.11 15.83
C HIS A 105 -29.23 -4.56 17.25
N GLU A 106 -30.29 -4.86 18.01
CA GLU A 106 -30.24 -4.71 19.44
C GLU A 106 -29.02 -5.52 19.86
N ALA A 107 -27.92 -4.83 20.12
CA ALA A 107 -26.71 -5.43 20.65
C ALA A 107 -27.01 -5.85 22.10
N LYS A 108 -27.77 -6.93 22.25
CA LYS A 108 -27.84 -7.73 23.47
C LYS A 108 -26.67 -8.71 23.48
N SER A 109 -25.47 -8.23 23.20
CA SER A 109 -24.28 -8.89 23.72
C SER A 109 -24.18 -8.44 25.18
N PRO A 110 -24.41 -9.33 26.18
CA PRO A 110 -24.15 -8.95 27.56
C PRO A 110 -22.69 -8.49 27.64
N LEU A 111 -22.46 -7.29 28.16
CA LEU A 111 -21.13 -6.74 28.36
C LEU A 111 -20.45 -7.53 29.47
N TYR A 112 -19.82 -8.65 29.14
CA TYR A 112 -19.05 -9.46 30.08
C TYR A 112 -17.83 -8.63 30.50
N HIS A 113 -17.95 -7.96 31.64
CA HIS A 113 -16.81 -7.31 32.29
C HIS A 113 -15.86 -8.39 32.79
N TYR A 114 -14.88 -8.74 31.96
CA TYR A 114 -13.78 -9.60 32.37
C TYR A 114 -12.83 -8.79 33.25
N ASN A 115 -13.11 -8.74 34.55
CA ASN A 115 -12.20 -8.20 35.55
C ASN A 115 -11.09 -9.23 35.81
N SER A 116 -10.16 -9.37 34.86
CA SER A 116 -8.88 -10.03 35.19
C SER A 116 -8.02 -9.07 35.97
N PRO A 117 -7.49 -9.47 37.14
CA PRO A 117 -6.44 -8.69 37.79
C PRO A 117 -5.25 -8.55 36.83
N PRO A 118 -4.51 -7.43 36.86
CA PRO A 118 -3.30 -7.26 36.07
C PRO A 118 -2.35 -8.43 36.30
N PRO A 119 -1.67 -8.95 35.26
CA PRO A 119 -0.67 -9.99 35.43
C PRO A 119 0.38 -9.56 36.47
N PRO A 120 0.87 -10.47 37.33
CA PRO A 120 1.91 -10.12 38.28
C PRO A 120 3.14 -9.61 37.52
N ALA A 121 3.75 -8.55 38.05
CA ALA A 121 4.95 -7.99 37.46
C ALA A 121 6.04 -9.08 37.36
N PRO A 122 6.69 -9.25 36.20
CA PRO A 122 7.76 -10.21 36.05
C PRO A 122 8.91 -9.90 37.02
N THR A 123 9.35 -10.91 37.77
CA THR A 123 10.54 -10.82 38.61
C THR A 123 11.78 -11.08 37.76
N TYR A 124 12.49 -10.01 37.40
CA TYR A 124 13.73 -10.13 36.65
C TYR A 124 14.87 -10.51 37.62
N TYR A 125 15.30 -11.77 37.59
CA TYR A 125 16.55 -12.17 38.24
C TYR A 125 17.71 -11.81 37.32
N TYR A 126 18.37 -10.68 37.59
CA TYR A 126 19.60 -10.30 36.90
C TYR A 126 20.75 -11.21 37.37
N LYS A 127 20.97 -12.31 36.65
CA LYS A 127 22.17 -13.15 36.80
C LYS A 127 23.03 -12.95 35.57
N SER A 128 23.98 -12.00 35.63
CA SER A 128 25.36 -12.14 35.14
C SER A 128 26.08 -10.79 35.17
N PRO A 129 27.33 -10.71 35.67
CA PRO A 129 28.15 -9.53 35.48
C PRO A 129 28.48 -9.36 33.98
N PRO A 130 28.58 -8.12 33.48
CA PRO A 130 28.86 -7.86 32.08
C PRO A 130 30.25 -8.36 31.68
N PRO A 131 30.42 -8.93 30.47
CA PRO A 131 31.74 -9.32 29.98
C PRO A 131 32.62 -8.08 29.78
N THR A 132 33.87 -8.18 30.22
CA THR A 132 34.87 -7.13 30.00
C THR A 132 35.23 -7.08 28.51
N TYR A 133 34.88 -5.98 27.85
CA TYR A 133 35.24 -5.76 26.45
C TYR A 133 36.70 -5.30 26.39
N TYR A 134 37.58 -6.16 25.87
CA TYR A 134 38.92 -5.75 25.46
C TYR A 134 38.83 -5.14 24.07
N TYR A 135 38.82 -3.81 23.99
CA TYR A 135 38.94 -3.12 22.73
C TYR A 135 40.37 -3.29 22.19
N LYS A 136 40.55 -4.21 21.26
CA LYS A 136 41.76 -4.27 20.43
C LYS A 136 41.61 -3.27 19.31
N SER A 137 42.33 -2.15 19.43
CA SER A 137 42.44 -1.17 18.36
C SER A 137 42.85 -1.85 17.06
N PRO A 138 42.21 -1.53 15.93
CA PRO A 138 42.63 -2.05 14.63
C PRO A 138 44.06 -1.60 14.31
N PRO A 139 44.84 -2.41 13.59
CA PRO A 139 46.19 -2.04 13.20
C PRO A 139 46.17 -0.80 12.29
N PRO A 140 47.18 0.08 12.41
CA PRO A 140 47.23 1.33 11.65
C PRO A 140 47.25 1.09 10.13
N PRO A 141 46.66 2.00 9.34
CA PRO A 141 46.64 1.88 7.88
C PRO A 141 48.06 1.87 7.31
N LYS A 142 48.29 1.00 6.31
CA LYS A 142 49.56 0.92 5.59
C LYS A 142 49.78 2.21 4.77
N PRO A 143 51.02 2.72 4.69
CA PRO A 143 51.29 3.92 3.89
C PRO A 143 51.01 3.67 2.41
N VAL A 144 50.28 4.59 1.80
CA VAL A 144 49.98 4.59 0.36
C VAL A 144 51.20 5.16 -0.36
N SER A 145 51.91 4.34 -1.15
CA SER A 145 52.99 4.84 -2.00
C SER A 145 52.38 5.55 -3.20
N TYR A 146 52.48 6.89 -3.25
CA TYR A 146 52.24 7.64 -4.48
C TYR A 146 53.32 7.27 -5.49
N PHE A 147 52.93 6.56 -6.54
CA PHE A 147 53.79 6.37 -7.71
C PHE A 147 53.65 7.64 -8.57
N ASN A 148 54.63 8.54 -8.49
CA ASN A 148 54.70 9.65 -9.43
C ASN A 148 55.02 9.09 -10.82
N PRO A 149 54.22 9.38 -11.86
CA PRO A 149 54.57 9.00 -13.22
C PRO A 149 55.82 9.78 -13.67
N PRO A 150 56.73 9.15 -14.44
CA PRO A 150 57.96 9.81 -14.89
C PRO A 150 57.64 10.96 -15.86
N PRO A 151 58.47 12.03 -15.86
CA PRO A 151 58.25 13.19 -16.71
C PRO A 151 58.37 12.81 -18.20
N PRO A 152 57.56 13.42 -19.08
CA PRO A 152 57.63 13.17 -20.51
C PRO A 152 58.98 13.63 -21.07
N HIS A 153 59.65 12.76 -21.82
CA HIS A 153 60.85 13.10 -22.57
C HIS A 153 60.49 13.97 -23.77
N ALA A 154 61.22 15.08 -23.94
CA ALA A 154 61.23 15.93 -25.13
C ALA A 154 62.24 15.41 -26.16
#